data_AF-A0A7C6ATJ9-F1
#
_entry.id   AF-A0A7C6ATJ9-F1
#
_cell.length_a   1.000
_cell.length_b   1.000
_cell.length_c   1.000
_cell.angle_alpha   90.00
_cell.angle_beta   90.00
_cell.angle_gamma   90.00
#
_symmetry.space_group_name_H-M   'P 1'
#
loop_
_entity.id
_entity.type
_entity.pdbx_description
1 polymer ?
#
loop_
_entity_poly.entity_id
_entity_poly.type
_entity_poly.pdbx_seq_one_letter_code
_entity_poly.pdbx_strand_id
1 'polypeptide(L)'
;MNFLCWEERRKKNRLPDGLLLGYYRCRAEPLWFRPVFFRCNAPRFFVTLRKISAMDLRHTSRLLVISLIPLILYCSTSNPKQSMSTSGNERASDSLVNRRPAVAGSFYPGSAKELASTLSDLFASAEPRKVSGTIQAVISPHAGYVFSGGVAASAFHQLDPGKTYRNIFVIGSSHRFSFDGASVYTRGNYETPLGTVPVNLELAKKLADDPSGVFTDRTDAQIYEHSLEVQLPFLQKIYGNKLTIVPVVIGTQRPSVCKKIAQVLKPYMVPENLFVISTDFSHYPGYEDAVRADVLTADAICSNSPENFLNTIRKTEAKGIPGLVTCICGWTSVLTLLHMTEDLPGIEYHKIQYRNSGDSPYGERDRVVGYYAIAVTTKAGTSDNKPSAKESSNEEFSLTA
;
A
#
# COMPACT_ATOMS: atom_id res chain seq x y z
N MET A 1 -16.83 3.41 -10.48
CA MET A 1 -16.93 4.43 -9.41
C MET A 1 -15.52 4.91 -9.11
N ASN A 2 -15.23 6.19 -9.38
CA ASN A 2 -13.94 6.81 -9.05
C ASN A 2 -14.00 7.23 -7.57
N PHE A 3 -13.22 6.58 -6.72
CA PHE A 3 -13.05 6.99 -5.32
C PHE A 3 -11.96 8.07 -5.26
N LEU A 4 -12.37 9.33 -5.18
CA LEU A 4 -11.50 10.44 -4.80
C LEU A 4 -11.78 10.79 -3.35
N CYS A 5 -10.71 10.89 -2.57
CA CYS A 5 -10.65 11.45 -1.23
C CYS A 5 -11.39 12.81 -1.21
N TRP A 6 -12.42 12.94 -0.37
CA TRP A 6 -13.19 14.17 -0.24
C TRP A 6 -13.04 14.73 1.18
N GLU A 7 -12.65 16.00 1.26
CA GLU A 7 -12.52 16.79 2.48
C GLU A 7 -13.90 17.13 3.11
N GLU A 8 -13.89 17.24 4.44
CA GLU A 8 -15.03 17.47 5.34
C GLU A 8 -16.05 18.54 4.89
N ARG A 9 -17.33 18.20 4.98
CA ARG A 9 -18.38 19.17 5.38
C ARG A 9 -18.87 18.83 6.78
N ARG A 10 -18.44 19.59 7.78
CA ARG A 10 -19.08 19.56 9.10
C ARG A 10 -20.48 20.15 9.03
N LYS A 11 -21.46 19.43 9.57
CA LYS A 11 -22.81 19.93 9.84
C LYS A 11 -22.73 21.13 10.79
N LYS A 12 -23.30 22.27 10.40
CA LYS A 12 -23.55 23.41 11.31
C LYS A 12 -24.94 23.26 11.90
N ASN A 13 -25.03 23.33 13.23
CA ASN A 13 -26.29 23.58 13.92
C ASN A 13 -26.83 24.95 13.49
N ARG A 14 -28.15 25.00 13.19
CA ARG A 14 -28.85 26.24 12.87
C ARG A 14 -29.02 27.07 14.14
N LEU A 15 -28.60 28.33 14.08
CA LEU A 15 -29.18 29.41 14.88
C LEU A 15 -30.08 30.23 13.95
N PRO A 16 -31.18 30.81 14.45
CA PRO A 16 -32.05 31.67 13.65
C PRO A 16 -31.27 32.93 13.27
N ASP A 17 -31.57 33.46 12.08
CA ASP A 17 -31.00 34.71 11.55
C ASP A 17 -29.65 34.58 10.81
N GLY A 18 -29.63 33.74 9.78
CA GLY A 18 -29.25 34.14 8.41
C GLY A 18 -27.88 34.75 8.08
N LEU A 19 -26.91 34.92 8.99
CA LEU A 19 -25.57 35.45 8.67
C LEU A 19 -24.43 34.50 9.10
N LEU A 20 -23.55 34.21 8.14
CA LEU A 20 -22.33 33.40 8.34
C LEU A 20 -21.10 34.31 8.26
N LEU A 21 -20.49 34.62 9.41
CA LEU A 21 -19.09 35.08 9.47
C LEU A 21 -18.16 33.86 9.57
N GLY A 22 -17.23 33.72 8.63
CA GLY A 22 -16.14 32.74 8.70
C GLY A 22 -14.80 33.46 8.81
N TYR A 23 -14.07 33.22 9.90
CA TYR A 23 -12.66 33.61 10.02
C TYR A 23 -11.77 32.53 9.39
N TYR A 24 -10.89 32.93 8.46
CA TYR A 24 -9.83 32.09 7.93
C TYR A 24 -8.51 32.46 8.62
N ARG A 25 -7.78 31.45 9.12
CA ARG A 25 -6.40 31.59 9.58
C ARG A 25 -5.50 30.79 8.64
N CYS A 26 -4.82 31.47 7.73
CA CYS A 26 -3.80 30.86 6.87
C CYS A 26 -2.52 30.58 7.65
N ARG A 27 -2.03 29.34 7.61
CA ARG A 27 -0.59 29.04 7.74
C ARG A 27 -0.08 28.66 6.36
N ALA A 28 0.97 29.34 5.92
CA ALA A 28 1.55 29.24 4.59
C ALA A 28 2.59 28.12 4.52
N GLU A 29 2.57 27.35 3.42
CA GLU A 29 3.72 26.60 2.90
C GLU A 29 3.79 26.77 1.37
N PRO A 30 4.99 26.69 0.76
CA PRO A 30 5.30 27.38 -0.48
C PRO A 30 4.87 26.64 -1.75
N LEU A 31 4.17 27.37 -2.63
CA LEU A 31 3.80 26.99 -3.98
C LEU A 31 5.00 27.07 -4.94
N TRP A 32 5.29 25.98 -5.66
CA TRP A 32 6.04 26.01 -6.92
C TRP A 32 5.07 25.91 -8.10
N PHE A 33 5.06 26.95 -8.93
CA PHE A 33 4.21 27.10 -10.12
C PHE A 33 4.67 26.20 -11.28
N ARG A 34 3.71 25.57 -11.98
CA ARG A 34 3.79 25.26 -13.42
C ARG A 34 2.43 25.54 -14.09
N PRO A 35 2.39 26.23 -15.25
CA PRO A 35 1.13 26.58 -15.91
C PRO A 35 0.63 25.43 -16.79
N VAL A 36 -0.64 25.09 -16.68
CA VAL A 36 -1.37 24.30 -17.68
C VAL A 36 -2.34 25.25 -18.38
N PHE A 37 -2.14 25.46 -19.67
CA PHE A 37 -3.07 26.21 -20.52
C PHE A 37 -4.31 25.36 -20.80
N PHE A 38 -5.48 25.86 -20.37
CA PHE A 38 -6.77 25.44 -20.94
C PHE A 38 -7.36 26.59 -21.74
N ARG A 39 -7.55 26.38 -23.04
CA ARG A 39 -8.40 27.21 -23.90
C ARG A 39 -9.85 26.86 -23.59
N CYS A 40 -10.64 27.84 -23.14
CA CYS A 40 -12.09 27.73 -23.12
C CYS A 40 -12.69 28.96 -23.80
N ASN A 41 -13.56 28.73 -24.78
CA ASN A 41 -14.31 29.74 -25.54
C ASN A 41 -15.61 30.13 -24.80
N ALA A 42 -16.06 31.36 -25.06
CA ALA A 42 -17.37 31.99 -24.76
C ALA A 42 -17.42 32.97 -23.54
N PRO A 43 -18.40 33.90 -23.49
CA PRO A 43 -18.25 35.27 -23.97
C PRO A 43 -18.25 36.34 -22.85
N ARG A 44 -17.78 37.54 -23.23
CA ARG A 44 -17.56 38.72 -22.38
C ARG A 44 -18.85 39.25 -21.73
N PHE A 45 -18.81 39.43 -20.41
CA PHE A 45 -19.66 40.40 -19.70
C PHE A 45 -18.76 41.45 -19.01
N PHE A 46 -19.01 42.71 -19.36
CA PHE A 46 -18.40 43.89 -18.75
C PHE A 46 -18.99 44.12 -17.36
N VAL A 47 -18.14 44.34 -16.35
CA VAL A 47 -18.54 44.95 -15.09
C VAL A 47 -17.69 46.19 -14.87
N THR A 48 -18.36 47.34 -14.85
CA THR A 48 -17.86 48.68 -14.55
C THR A 48 -17.62 48.81 -13.04
N LEU A 49 -16.39 49.15 -12.64
CA LEU A 49 -16.07 49.55 -11.27
C LEU A 49 -16.32 51.05 -11.08
N ARG A 50 -17.26 51.41 -10.19
CA ARG A 50 -17.49 52.78 -9.72
C ARG A 50 -16.55 53.11 -8.54
N LYS A 51 -16.02 54.34 -8.60
CA LYS A 51 -15.24 55.07 -7.59
C LYS A 51 -15.92 55.12 -6.21
N ILE A 52 -15.13 55.03 -5.13
CA ILE A 52 -15.35 55.79 -3.90
C ILE A 52 -14.00 56.37 -3.43
N SER A 53 -14.08 57.59 -2.91
CA SER A 53 -13.08 58.65 -2.75
C SER A 53 -11.95 58.46 -1.73
N ALA A 54 -10.94 59.30 -1.92
CA ALA A 54 -9.78 59.58 -1.09
C ALA A 54 -10.07 60.47 0.14
N MET A 55 -9.21 60.34 1.16
CA MET A 55 -8.81 61.28 2.23
C MET A 55 -7.64 60.58 2.97
N ASP A 56 -6.52 61.15 3.42
CA ASP A 56 -5.96 62.50 3.44
C ASP A 56 -4.43 62.38 3.70
N LEU A 57 -3.68 63.45 3.40
CA LEU A 57 -2.23 63.65 3.35
C LEU A 57 -1.47 63.59 4.71
N ARG A 58 -0.19 63.12 4.72
CA ARG A 58 1.06 63.96 4.79
C ARG A 58 2.37 63.18 5.11
N HIS A 59 3.48 63.73 4.58
CA HIS A 59 4.93 63.56 4.88
C HIS A 59 5.72 62.40 4.24
N THR A 60 6.33 62.60 3.06
CA THR A 60 7.69 63.14 2.75
C THR A 60 8.85 62.17 3.01
N SER A 61 9.43 61.60 1.95
CA SER A 61 10.75 61.99 1.41
C SER A 61 11.23 61.02 0.32
N ARG A 62 11.87 61.62 -0.69
CA ARG A 62 12.31 61.08 -1.98
C ARG A 62 13.48 60.09 -1.88
N LEU A 63 13.54 59.13 -2.80
CA LEU A 63 14.76 58.85 -3.60
C LEU A 63 14.39 58.01 -4.84
N LEU A 64 15.04 58.36 -5.94
CA LEU A 64 14.69 58.12 -7.34
C LEU A 64 15.92 57.50 -7.99
N VAL A 65 15.81 56.32 -8.59
CA VAL A 65 16.84 55.79 -9.52
C VAL A 65 16.14 55.15 -10.71
N ILE A 66 16.51 55.65 -11.88
CA ILE A 66 15.92 55.44 -13.21
C ILE A 66 16.47 54.16 -13.84
N SER A 67 15.61 53.42 -14.53
CA SER A 67 15.97 52.29 -15.39
C SER A 67 16.43 52.77 -16.78
N LEU A 68 17.43 52.11 -17.38
CA LEU A 68 17.68 52.15 -18.82
C LEU A 68 17.94 50.72 -19.35
N ILE A 69 17.19 50.35 -20.38
CA ILE A 69 17.30 49.11 -21.18
C ILE A 69 18.04 49.45 -22.51
N PRO A 70 18.25 48.51 -23.46
CA PRO A 70 19.56 48.03 -23.92
C PRO A 70 19.93 48.54 -25.33
N LEU A 71 21.16 48.25 -25.80
CA LEU A 71 21.52 48.40 -27.21
C LEU A 71 22.19 47.12 -27.72
N ILE A 72 21.54 46.49 -28.70
CA ILE A 72 22.05 45.39 -29.54
C ILE A 72 22.84 46.01 -30.69
N LEU A 73 23.97 45.42 -31.06
CA LEU A 73 24.54 45.50 -32.41
C LEU A 73 25.40 44.26 -32.72
N TYR A 74 25.48 43.95 -34.01
CA TYR A 74 25.54 42.62 -34.62
C TYR A 74 26.87 42.40 -35.39
N CYS A 75 27.28 41.12 -35.49
CA CYS A 75 28.21 40.45 -36.43
C CYS A 75 29.69 40.89 -36.58
N SER A 76 30.60 39.89 -36.60
CA SER A 76 31.14 39.31 -37.86
C SER A 76 32.13 38.14 -37.64
N THR A 77 31.89 37.05 -38.40
CA THR A 77 32.81 36.11 -39.11
C THR A 77 33.90 35.22 -38.45
N SER A 78 33.84 33.95 -38.91
CA SER A 78 34.90 32.97 -39.30
C SER A 78 35.55 31.95 -38.31
N ASN A 79 35.21 30.67 -38.58
CA ASN A 79 35.79 29.31 -38.34
C ASN A 79 37.34 29.18 -38.17
N PRO A 80 37.95 28.03 -37.74
CA PRO A 80 37.48 26.62 -37.87
C PRO A 80 37.81 25.58 -36.75
N LYS A 81 37.11 24.43 -36.83
CA LYS A 81 37.51 23.03 -36.50
C LYS A 81 38.41 22.77 -35.26
N GLN A 82 37.81 22.12 -34.26
CA GLN A 82 38.49 21.06 -33.49
C GLN A 82 37.56 19.84 -33.37
N SER A 83 38.06 18.72 -33.89
CA SER A 83 37.58 17.37 -33.62
C SER A 83 37.87 17.04 -32.17
N MET A 84 36.84 16.77 -31.37
CA MET A 84 37.02 16.14 -30.07
C MET A 84 36.31 14.79 -30.07
N SER A 85 37.14 13.80 -29.79
CA SER A 85 36.85 12.39 -29.63
C SER A 85 35.59 12.13 -28.80
N THR A 86 34.70 11.32 -29.35
CA THR A 86 33.73 10.55 -28.58
C THR A 86 34.49 9.51 -27.76
N SER A 87 34.79 9.83 -26.50
CA SER A 87 35.25 8.88 -25.50
C SER A 87 34.26 8.87 -24.33
N GLY A 88 34.00 7.66 -23.82
CA GLY A 88 33.36 7.48 -22.53
C GLY A 88 31.85 7.39 -22.57
N ASN A 89 31.38 6.17 -22.84
CA ASN A 89 30.12 5.66 -22.35
C ASN A 89 30.07 5.83 -20.82
N GLU A 90 29.57 6.96 -20.32
CA GLU A 90 29.14 7.09 -18.94
C GLU A 90 27.90 6.21 -18.76
N ARG A 91 28.12 4.93 -18.42
CA ARG A 91 27.12 4.20 -17.66
C ARG A 91 26.95 4.97 -16.37
N ALA A 92 25.87 5.74 -16.26
CA ALA A 92 25.39 6.26 -14.99
C ALA A 92 25.51 5.15 -13.95
N SER A 93 26.23 5.39 -12.85
CA SER A 93 26.28 4.43 -11.76
C SER A 93 24.85 4.18 -11.31
N ASP A 94 24.36 2.96 -11.50
CA ASP A 94 23.01 2.53 -11.12
C ASP A 94 22.94 2.42 -9.60
N SER A 95 23.02 3.59 -8.94
CA SER A 95 22.95 3.71 -7.50
C SER A 95 21.53 3.40 -7.05
N LEU A 96 21.40 2.49 -6.09
CA LEU A 96 20.11 2.13 -5.53
C LEU A 96 19.43 3.39 -4.96
N VAL A 97 18.17 3.57 -5.32
CA VAL A 97 17.31 4.59 -4.70
C VAL A 97 16.47 3.86 -3.66
N ASN A 98 16.76 4.08 -2.39
CA ASN A 98 15.94 3.53 -1.32
C ASN A 98 14.67 4.36 -1.12
N ARG A 99 13.56 3.68 -0.83
CA ARG A 99 12.29 4.29 -0.46
C ARG A 99 12.29 4.57 1.04
N ARG A 100 12.31 5.86 1.38
CA ARG A 100 12.19 6.36 2.75
C ARG A 100 10.80 6.07 3.34
N PRO A 101 10.68 5.97 4.67
CA PRO A 101 9.38 5.85 5.31
C PRO A 101 8.56 7.13 5.08
N ALA A 102 7.31 6.96 4.66
CA ALA A 102 6.37 8.04 4.40
C ALA A 102 5.49 8.38 5.60
N VAL A 103 5.33 7.44 6.56
CA VAL A 103 4.40 7.60 7.70
C VAL A 103 5.03 7.34 9.08
N ALA A 104 6.35 7.16 9.15
CA ALA A 104 7.08 7.15 10.43
C ALA A 104 6.85 8.45 11.21
N GLY A 105 6.54 8.33 12.49
CA GLY A 105 6.15 9.45 13.37
C GLY A 105 4.67 9.82 13.33
N SER A 106 3.87 9.20 12.46
CA SER A 106 2.41 9.45 12.36
C SER A 106 1.58 8.18 12.52
N PHE A 107 1.90 7.11 11.77
CA PHE A 107 1.20 5.82 11.88
C PHE A 107 1.86 4.91 12.91
N TYR A 108 3.17 5.04 13.09
CA TYR A 108 3.97 4.32 14.06
C TYR A 108 5.12 5.22 14.53
N PRO A 109 5.76 4.94 15.68
CA PRO A 109 6.83 5.79 16.20
C PRO A 109 7.97 6.05 15.21
N GLY A 110 8.44 7.29 15.14
CA GLY A 110 9.52 7.70 14.22
C GLY A 110 10.92 7.33 14.70
N SER A 111 11.09 7.00 15.99
CA SER A 111 12.39 6.64 16.55
C SER A 111 12.55 5.11 16.67
N ALA A 112 13.76 4.61 16.41
CA ALA A 112 14.06 3.18 16.47
C ALA A 112 13.74 2.55 17.85
N LYS A 113 14.14 3.24 18.93
CA LYS A 113 13.96 2.79 20.31
C LYS A 113 12.48 2.66 20.68
N GLU A 114 11.69 3.69 20.38
CA GLU A 114 10.26 3.73 20.69
C GLU A 114 9.48 2.73 19.85
N LEU A 115 9.82 2.60 18.56
CA LEU A 115 9.21 1.61 17.67
C LEU A 115 9.50 0.17 18.14
N ALA A 116 10.73 -0.12 18.55
CA ALA A 116 11.10 -1.44 19.08
C ALA A 116 10.37 -1.76 20.40
N SER A 117 10.22 -0.77 21.29
CA SER A 117 9.42 -0.92 22.53
C SER A 117 7.95 -1.19 22.19
N THR A 118 7.36 -0.34 21.36
CA THR A 118 5.96 -0.44 20.93
C THR A 118 5.66 -1.82 20.33
N LEU A 119 6.52 -2.31 19.43
CA LEU A 119 6.37 -3.64 18.85
C LEU A 119 6.47 -4.73 19.93
N SER A 120 7.36 -4.60 20.91
CA SER A 120 7.48 -5.58 21.99
C SER A 120 6.19 -5.66 22.82
N ASP A 121 5.58 -4.52 23.14
CA ASP A 121 4.32 -4.45 23.90
C ASP A 121 3.14 -5.00 23.07
N LEU A 122 3.10 -4.69 21.78
CA LEU A 122 2.10 -5.21 20.85
C LEU A 122 2.20 -6.74 20.72
N PHE A 123 3.40 -7.31 20.56
CA PHE A 123 3.58 -8.76 20.51
C PHE A 123 3.32 -9.46 21.85
N ALA A 124 3.60 -8.80 22.98
CA ALA A 124 3.30 -9.34 24.31
C ALA A 124 1.78 -9.46 24.57
N SER A 125 0.98 -8.60 23.95
CA SER A 125 -0.50 -8.61 24.04
C SER A 125 -1.21 -9.27 22.85
N ALA A 126 -0.44 -9.72 21.85
CA ALA A 126 -0.96 -10.36 20.67
C ALA A 126 -1.53 -11.76 20.99
N GLU A 127 -2.51 -12.18 20.20
CA GLU A 127 -2.99 -13.57 20.26
C GLU A 127 -1.82 -14.53 20.05
N PRO A 128 -1.67 -15.56 20.90
CA PRO A 128 -0.61 -16.55 20.72
C PRO A 128 -0.81 -17.30 19.40
N ARG A 129 0.21 -18.06 18.97
CA ARG A 129 0.06 -18.91 17.79
C ARG A 129 -1.09 -19.92 18.01
N LYS A 130 -2.12 -19.85 17.18
CA LYS A 130 -3.30 -20.74 17.20
C LYS A 130 -3.31 -21.75 16.07
N VAL A 131 -2.61 -21.46 14.97
CA VAL A 131 -2.67 -22.27 13.75
C VAL A 131 -1.53 -23.27 13.68
N SER A 132 -1.86 -24.50 13.28
CA SER A 132 -0.91 -25.57 12.97
C SER A 132 -0.70 -25.68 11.45
N GLY A 133 0.50 -26.07 11.03
CA GLY A 133 0.85 -26.25 9.62
C GLY A 133 1.70 -25.12 9.05
N THR A 134 1.95 -25.16 7.74
CA THR A 134 2.80 -24.18 7.07
C THR A 134 1.98 -22.94 6.72
N ILE A 135 2.28 -21.82 7.37
CA ILE A 135 1.69 -20.52 6.99
C ILE A 135 2.28 -20.07 5.66
N GLN A 136 1.39 -19.84 4.69
CA GLN A 136 1.71 -19.29 3.38
C GLN A 136 1.29 -17.83 3.23
N ALA A 137 0.25 -17.39 3.95
CA ALA A 137 -0.14 -15.99 3.97
C ALA A 137 -0.67 -15.53 5.33
N VAL A 138 -0.58 -14.22 5.57
CA VAL A 138 -1.30 -13.53 6.64
C VAL A 138 -2.02 -12.32 6.07
N ILE A 139 -3.21 -12.04 6.57
CA ILE A 139 -3.96 -10.82 6.31
C ILE A 139 -3.87 -9.96 7.56
N SER A 140 -3.44 -8.71 7.41
CA SER A 140 -3.10 -7.81 8.51
C SER A 140 -3.55 -6.37 8.22
N PRO A 141 -4.08 -5.63 9.22
CA PRO A 141 -4.48 -4.24 9.06
C PRO A 141 -3.29 -3.29 8.90
N HIS A 142 -3.54 -2.08 8.39
CA HIS A 142 -2.53 -1.05 8.13
C HIS A 142 -2.89 0.36 8.61
N ALA A 143 -3.91 0.52 9.46
CA ALA A 143 -4.09 1.75 10.22
C ALA A 143 -2.90 2.04 11.17
N GLY A 144 -2.92 3.21 11.82
CA GLY A 144 -1.92 3.56 12.83
C GLY A 144 -1.89 2.57 13.99
N TYR A 145 -0.70 2.30 14.54
CA TYR A 145 -0.45 1.26 15.54
C TYR A 145 -1.28 1.41 16.81
N VAL A 146 -1.62 2.65 17.18
CA VAL A 146 -2.49 2.95 18.33
C VAL A 146 -3.92 2.41 18.17
N PHE A 147 -4.34 2.11 16.94
CA PHE A 147 -5.66 1.54 16.63
C PHE A 147 -5.55 0.05 16.25
N SER A 148 -4.75 -0.28 15.25
CA SER A 148 -4.73 -1.62 14.63
C SER A 148 -3.52 -2.47 15.01
N GLY A 149 -2.51 -1.88 15.68
CA GLY A 149 -1.22 -2.51 15.90
C GLY A 149 -1.30 -3.84 16.67
N GLY A 150 -2.23 -3.97 17.61
CA GLY A 150 -2.45 -5.22 18.35
C GLY A 150 -3.00 -6.34 17.46
N VAL A 151 -3.92 -5.99 16.54
CA VAL A 151 -4.47 -6.95 15.58
C VAL A 151 -3.41 -7.35 14.55
N ALA A 152 -2.63 -6.38 14.04
CA ALA A 152 -1.49 -6.68 13.18
C ALA A 152 -0.50 -7.62 13.88
N ALA A 153 -0.10 -7.32 15.12
CA ALA A 153 0.79 -8.18 15.90
C ALA A 153 0.23 -9.60 16.05
N SER A 154 -1.08 -9.77 16.28
CA SER A 154 -1.73 -11.08 16.32
C SER A 154 -1.61 -11.87 15.00
N ALA A 155 -1.71 -11.20 13.84
CA ALA A 155 -1.48 -11.84 12.54
C ALA A 155 -0.02 -12.30 12.40
N PHE A 156 0.94 -11.42 12.71
CA PHE A 156 2.36 -11.72 12.60
C PHE A 156 2.85 -12.74 13.65
N HIS A 157 2.25 -12.79 14.84
CA HIS A 157 2.58 -13.75 15.90
C HIS A 157 2.26 -15.20 15.51
N GLN A 158 1.45 -15.40 14.47
CA GLN A 158 1.24 -16.72 13.91
C GLN A 158 2.49 -17.26 13.20
N LEU A 159 3.36 -16.39 12.67
CA LEU A 159 4.53 -16.77 11.89
C LEU A 159 5.62 -17.44 12.71
N ASP A 160 6.42 -18.29 12.06
CA ASP A 160 7.56 -18.97 12.67
C ASP A 160 8.82 -18.12 12.73
N PRO A 161 9.25 -17.64 13.92
CA PRO A 161 10.48 -16.85 14.03
C PRO A 161 11.74 -17.63 13.65
N GLY A 162 11.70 -18.97 13.66
CA GLY A 162 12.79 -19.82 13.19
C GLY A 162 12.86 -19.98 11.67
N LYS A 163 11.78 -19.63 10.95
CA LYS A 163 11.68 -19.83 9.50
C LYS A 163 12.38 -18.72 8.75
N THR A 164 13.10 -19.11 7.69
CA THR A 164 13.71 -18.17 6.73
C THR A 164 12.94 -18.28 5.42
N TYR A 165 12.38 -17.16 4.98
CA TYR A 165 11.66 -17.07 3.71
C TYR A 165 12.60 -16.56 2.61
N ARG A 166 12.52 -17.17 1.43
CA ARG A 166 13.20 -16.71 0.22
C ARG A 166 12.63 -15.39 -0.27
N ASN A 167 11.31 -15.25 -0.26
CA ASN A 167 10.62 -14.01 -0.61
C ASN A 167 9.42 -13.77 0.31
N ILE A 168 9.28 -12.53 0.78
CA ILE A 168 8.09 -12.07 1.49
C ILE A 168 7.36 -11.06 0.61
N PHE A 169 6.28 -11.48 -0.04
CA PHE A 169 5.44 -10.59 -0.82
C PHE A 169 4.59 -9.76 0.13
N VAL A 170 4.76 -8.43 0.09
CA VAL A 170 3.91 -7.50 0.87
C VAL A 170 3.00 -6.83 -0.14
N ILE A 171 1.70 -7.11 -0.05
CA ILE A 171 0.72 -6.74 -1.07
C ILE A 171 -0.36 -5.85 -0.45
N GLY A 172 -0.62 -4.70 -1.07
CA GLY A 172 -1.66 -3.76 -0.66
C GLY A 172 -2.35 -3.10 -1.85
N SER A 173 -3.59 -2.68 -1.67
CA SER A 173 -4.32 -1.90 -2.68
C SER A 173 -3.88 -0.43 -2.60
N SER A 174 -3.79 0.24 -3.75
CA SER A 174 -3.36 1.64 -3.76
C SER A 174 -4.43 2.55 -3.16
N HIS A 175 -4.00 3.43 -2.25
CA HIS A 175 -4.84 4.49 -1.67
C HIS A 175 -4.72 5.82 -2.42
N ARG A 176 -3.69 5.97 -3.25
CA ARG A 176 -3.34 7.26 -3.87
C ARG A 176 -3.55 7.29 -5.38
N PHE A 177 -3.32 6.17 -6.06
CA PHE A 177 -3.33 6.13 -7.52
C PHE A 177 -4.22 5.00 -8.03
N SER A 178 -5.10 5.34 -8.97
CA SER A 178 -5.78 4.34 -9.80
C SER A 178 -4.98 4.15 -11.08
N PHE A 179 -4.51 2.93 -11.32
CA PHE A 179 -3.80 2.55 -12.54
C PHE A 179 -4.10 1.09 -12.87
N ASP A 180 -3.90 0.67 -14.11
CA ASP A 180 -4.15 -0.72 -14.46
C ASP A 180 -3.01 -1.64 -13.98
N GLY A 181 -3.36 -2.85 -13.55
CA GLY A 181 -2.39 -3.82 -13.03
C GLY A 181 -1.88 -3.55 -11.61
N ALA A 182 -0.62 -3.91 -11.38
CA ALA A 182 0.10 -3.80 -10.12
C ALA A 182 1.49 -3.17 -10.31
N SER A 183 1.97 -2.50 -9.27
CA SER A 183 3.30 -1.90 -9.21
C SER A 183 4.24 -2.76 -8.38
N VAL A 184 5.47 -2.95 -8.85
CA VAL A 184 6.61 -3.48 -8.09
C VAL A 184 7.71 -2.43 -7.97
N TYR A 185 8.53 -2.51 -6.94
CA TYR A 185 9.63 -1.56 -6.72
C TYR A 185 10.96 -2.15 -7.20
N THR A 186 11.58 -1.57 -8.23
CA THR A 186 12.82 -2.12 -8.83
C THR A 186 14.07 -1.28 -8.61
N ARG A 187 13.95 -0.18 -7.85
CA ARG A 187 15.01 0.86 -7.75
C ARG A 187 15.93 0.73 -6.54
N GLY A 188 15.53 0.04 -5.47
CA GLY A 188 16.32 -0.09 -4.25
C GLY A 188 15.54 -0.72 -3.10
N ASN A 189 15.97 -0.44 -1.88
CA ASN A 189 15.41 -1.05 -0.67
C ASN A 189 14.35 -0.16 -0.02
N TYR A 190 13.61 -0.70 0.95
CA TYR A 190 12.76 0.09 1.83
C TYR A 190 13.54 0.49 3.09
N GLU A 191 13.24 1.64 3.66
CA GLU A 191 13.80 2.09 4.93
C GLU A 191 12.69 2.22 5.98
N THR A 192 12.99 1.81 7.21
CA THR A 192 12.16 2.04 8.39
C THR A 192 13.05 2.63 9.49
N PRO A 193 12.49 3.13 10.61
CA PRO A 193 13.29 3.50 11.77
C PRO A 193 14.12 2.35 12.37
N LEU A 194 13.78 1.08 12.09
CA LEU A 194 14.56 -0.08 12.54
C LEU A 194 15.70 -0.45 11.58
N GLY A 195 15.80 0.22 10.43
CA GLY A 195 16.84 0.00 9.43
C GLY A 195 16.29 -0.40 8.07
N THR A 196 17.21 -0.77 7.18
CA THR A 196 16.90 -1.12 5.79
C THR A 196 16.25 -2.49 5.66
N VAL A 197 15.25 -2.57 4.80
CA VAL A 197 14.52 -3.78 4.42
C VAL A 197 14.86 -4.12 2.96
N PRO A 198 15.65 -5.19 2.72
CA PRO A 198 16.05 -5.59 1.38
C PRO A 198 14.87 -5.94 0.48
N VAL A 199 14.88 -5.43 -0.76
CA VAL A 199 13.93 -5.83 -1.81
C VAL A 199 14.59 -6.83 -2.74
N ASN A 200 13.89 -7.90 -3.13
CA ASN A 200 14.35 -8.79 -4.19
C ASN A 200 14.21 -8.08 -5.55
N LEU A 201 15.22 -7.29 -5.91
CA LEU A 201 15.21 -6.49 -7.14
C LEU A 201 15.20 -7.35 -8.40
N GLU A 202 15.83 -8.53 -8.38
CA GLU A 202 15.81 -9.47 -9.51
C GLU A 202 14.38 -9.95 -9.77
N LEU A 203 13.69 -10.41 -8.73
CA LEU A 203 12.30 -10.86 -8.85
C LEU A 203 11.35 -9.70 -9.18
N ALA A 204 11.55 -8.52 -8.60
CA ALA A 204 10.76 -7.34 -8.92
C ALA A 204 10.89 -6.96 -10.41
N LYS A 205 12.12 -6.96 -10.96
CA LYS A 205 12.36 -6.72 -12.39
C LYS A 205 11.71 -7.81 -13.25
N LYS A 206 11.89 -9.08 -12.88
CA LYS A 206 11.24 -10.21 -13.57
C LYS A 206 9.72 -10.07 -13.62
N LEU A 207 9.08 -9.60 -12.55
CA LEU A 207 7.65 -9.33 -12.54
C LEU A 207 7.29 -8.15 -13.46
N ALA A 208 8.03 -7.04 -13.39
CA ALA A 208 7.80 -5.87 -14.24
C ALA A 208 7.97 -6.17 -15.74
N ASP A 209 8.86 -7.10 -16.09
CA ASP A 209 9.15 -7.54 -17.46
C ASP A 209 8.25 -8.72 -17.91
N ASP A 210 7.30 -9.15 -17.07
CA ASP A 210 6.41 -10.27 -17.39
C ASP A 210 5.56 -9.98 -18.66
N PRO A 211 5.49 -10.91 -19.63
CA PRO A 211 4.80 -10.69 -20.90
C PRO A 211 3.30 -10.35 -20.78
N SER A 212 2.66 -10.67 -19.65
CA SER A 212 1.25 -10.27 -19.43
C SER A 212 1.08 -8.75 -19.33
N GLY A 213 2.15 -8.01 -19.00
CA GLY A 213 2.15 -6.57 -18.79
C GLY A 213 1.33 -6.12 -17.58
N VAL A 214 0.92 -7.05 -16.70
CA VAL A 214 0.06 -6.74 -15.54
C VAL A 214 0.85 -6.16 -14.37
N PHE A 215 2.16 -6.31 -14.37
CA PHE A 215 3.08 -5.68 -13.42
C PHE A 215 3.91 -4.63 -14.13
N THR A 216 4.16 -3.51 -13.46
CA THR A 216 5.01 -2.42 -13.97
C THR A 216 5.83 -1.84 -12.83
N ASP A 217 6.97 -1.19 -13.12
CA ASP A 217 7.59 -0.30 -12.15
C ASP A 217 6.85 1.04 -12.14
N ARG A 218 5.95 1.19 -11.16
CA ARG A 218 5.32 2.47 -10.83
C ARG A 218 5.84 2.93 -9.47
N THR A 219 7.08 3.39 -9.48
CA THR A 219 7.74 3.99 -8.31
C THR A 219 6.89 5.10 -7.67
N ASP A 220 6.18 5.90 -8.46
CA ASP A 220 5.25 6.94 -7.97
C ASP A 220 4.09 6.37 -7.14
N ALA A 221 3.56 5.21 -7.53
CA ALA A 221 2.54 4.48 -6.78
C ALA A 221 3.08 3.82 -5.50
N GLN A 222 4.39 3.64 -5.41
CA GLN A 222 5.03 3.06 -4.24
C GLN A 222 5.35 4.16 -3.22
N ILE A 223 6.12 5.21 -3.56
CA ILE A 223 6.82 6.12 -2.62
C ILE A 223 6.01 6.60 -1.41
N TYR A 224 4.72 6.90 -1.58
CA TYR A 224 3.86 7.41 -0.50
C TYR A 224 2.74 6.45 -0.09
N GLU A 225 2.75 5.22 -0.59
CA GLU A 225 1.79 4.17 -0.24
C GLU A 225 2.16 3.58 1.13
N HIS A 226 1.27 3.77 2.10
CA HIS A 226 1.54 3.39 3.49
C HIS A 226 1.17 1.93 3.77
N SER A 227 0.24 1.34 2.99
CA SER A 227 -0.28 0.00 3.25
C SER A 227 0.81 -1.08 3.30
N LEU A 228 1.89 -0.93 2.52
CA LEU A 228 3.03 -1.84 2.57
C LEU A 228 3.96 -1.53 3.74
N GLU A 229 4.26 -0.25 3.93
CA GLU A 229 5.25 0.25 4.89
C GLU A 229 4.90 -0.12 6.33
N VAL A 230 3.62 0.01 6.71
CA VAL A 230 3.13 -0.24 8.07
C VAL A 230 3.32 -1.70 8.50
N GLN A 231 3.46 -2.63 7.55
CA GLN A 231 3.72 -4.05 7.80
C GLN A 231 5.19 -4.36 8.12
N LEU A 232 6.12 -3.53 7.64
CA LEU A 232 7.56 -3.85 7.65
C LEU A 232 8.17 -3.93 9.06
N PRO A 233 7.83 -3.04 10.02
CA PRO A 233 8.39 -3.15 11.36
C PRO A 233 7.99 -4.44 12.09
N PHE A 234 6.80 -4.99 11.84
CA PHE A 234 6.39 -6.29 12.39
C PHE A 234 7.24 -7.44 11.83
N LEU A 235 7.53 -7.42 10.53
CA LEU A 235 8.44 -8.40 9.91
C LEU A 235 9.87 -8.28 10.47
N GLN A 236 10.39 -7.06 10.62
CA GLN A 236 11.70 -6.81 11.24
C GLN A 236 11.75 -7.27 12.69
N LYS A 237 10.66 -7.14 13.45
CA LYS A 237 10.59 -7.63 14.83
C LYS A 237 10.74 -9.15 14.93
N ILE A 238 10.19 -9.90 13.97
CA ILE A 238 10.24 -11.36 13.95
C ILE A 238 11.56 -11.87 13.38
N TYR A 239 11.97 -11.35 12.22
CA TYR A 239 13.07 -11.92 11.43
C TYR A 239 14.38 -11.12 11.50
N GLY A 240 14.36 -9.94 12.11
CA GLY A 240 15.51 -9.01 12.10
C GLY A 240 15.93 -8.67 10.67
N ASN A 241 17.18 -8.96 10.35
CA ASN A 241 17.75 -8.71 9.02
C ASN A 241 17.57 -9.88 8.05
N LYS A 242 16.91 -10.98 8.46
CA LYS A 242 16.72 -12.20 7.65
C LYS A 242 15.42 -12.15 6.83
N LEU A 243 15.15 -11.01 6.20
CA LEU A 243 13.97 -10.83 5.36
C LEU A 243 14.33 -10.15 4.05
N THR A 244 13.73 -10.63 2.97
CA THR A 244 13.80 -10.04 1.64
C THR A 244 12.39 -9.92 1.11
N ILE A 245 11.94 -8.70 0.83
CA ILE A 245 10.56 -8.42 0.44
C ILE A 245 10.39 -8.30 -1.08
N VAL A 246 9.15 -8.47 -1.53
CA VAL A 246 8.66 -8.08 -2.86
C VAL A 246 7.45 -7.16 -2.64
N PRO A 247 7.62 -5.83 -2.66
CA PRO A 247 6.54 -4.88 -2.41
C PRO A 247 5.64 -4.74 -3.64
N VAL A 248 4.36 -5.03 -3.49
CA VAL A 248 3.36 -5.02 -4.58
C VAL A 248 2.20 -4.08 -4.22
N VAL A 249 2.00 -3.04 -5.03
CA VAL A 249 0.84 -2.15 -4.91
C VAL A 249 -0.14 -2.45 -6.04
N ILE A 250 -1.35 -2.90 -5.73
CA ILE A 250 -2.40 -3.16 -6.73
C ILE A 250 -3.18 -1.87 -7.00
N GLY A 251 -3.05 -1.33 -8.21
CA GLY A 251 -3.71 -0.08 -8.61
C GLY A 251 -5.09 -0.29 -9.26
N THR A 252 -5.35 -1.48 -9.79
CA THR A 252 -6.58 -1.76 -10.53
C THR A 252 -7.79 -1.85 -9.61
N GLN A 253 -8.97 -1.57 -10.15
CA GLN A 253 -10.27 -1.82 -9.51
C GLN A 253 -11.09 -2.85 -10.30
N ARG A 254 -10.46 -3.58 -11.24
CA ARG A 254 -11.12 -4.55 -12.12
C ARG A 254 -10.87 -5.98 -11.62
N PRO A 255 -11.91 -6.74 -11.22
CA PRO A 255 -11.74 -8.12 -10.76
C PRO A 255 -11.00 -9.03 -11.76
N SER A 256 -11.25 -8.83 -13.06
CA SER A 256 -10.57 -9.60 -14.12
C SER A 256 -9.05 -9.35 -14.16
N VAL A 257 -8.58 -8.18 -13.74
CA VAL A 257 -7.15 -7.86 -13.64
C VAL A 257 -6.56 -8.44 -12.36
N CYS A 258 -7.29 -8.43 -11.24
CA CYS A 258 -6.89 -9.15 -10.02
C CYS A 258 -6.64 -10.63 -10.31
N LYS A 259 -7.48 -11.27 -11.12
CA LYS A 259 -7.27 -12.67 -11.56
C LYS A 259 -5.98 -12.85 -12.38
N LYS A 260 -5.63 -11.90 -13.26
CA LYS A 260 -4.36 -11.94 -14.02
C LYS A 260 -3.15 -11.76 -13.12
N ILE A 261 -3.21 -10.83 -12.16
CA ILE A 261 -2.18 -10.64 -11.13
C ILE A 261 -1.99 -11.94 -10.35
N ALA A 262 -3.10 -12.56 -9.92
CA ALA A 262 -3.08 -13.84 -9.22
C ALA A 262 -2.43 -14.95 -10.04
N GLN A 263 -2.71 -15.05 -11.34
CA GLN A 263 -2.08 -16.05 -12.22
C GLN A 263 -0.55 -15.93 -12.26
N VAL A 264 -0.02 -14.71 -12.29
CA VAL A 264 1.44 -14.45 -12.27
C VAL A 264 2.04 -14.75 -10.89
N LEU A 265 1.32 -14.48 -9.80
CA LEU A 265 1.81 -14.71 -8.43
C LEU A 265 1.62 -16.14 -7.91
N LYS A 266 0.64 -16.89 -8.43
CA LYS A 266 0.28 -18.25 -7.99
C LYS A 266 1.48 -19.22 -7.97
N PRO A 267 2.41 -19.23 -8.95
CA PRO A 267 3.61 -20.08 -8.90
C PRO A 267 4.54 -19.82 -7.70
N TYR A 268 4.39 -18.67 -7.03
CA TYR A 268 5.17 -18.33 -5.84
C TYR A 268 4.48 -18.75 -4.53
N MET A 269 3.28 -19.36 -4.56
CA MET A 269 2.62 -20.00 -3.40
C MET A 269 3.29 -21.33 -3.05
N VAL A 270 4.52 -21.23 -2.55
CA VAL A 270 5.38 -22.36 -2.14
C VAL A 270 5.87 -22.15 -0.71
N PRO A 271 6.25 -23.22 0.03
CA PRO A 271 6.61 -23.13 1.45
C PRO A 271 7.75 -22.15 1.79
N GLU A 272 8.63 -21.84 0.83
CA GLU A 272 9.76 -20.92 1.01
C GLU A 272 9.34 -19.45 0.91
N ASN A 273 8.11 -19.14 0.51
CA ASN A 273 7.62 -17.78 0.38
C ASN A 273 6.52 -17.47 1.40
N LEU A 274 6.31 -16.19 1.67
CA LEU A 274 5.24 -15.68 2.53
C LEU A 274 4.50 -14.55 1.80
N PHE A 275 3.17 -14.51 1.95
CA PHE A 275 2.35 -13.41 1.47
C PHE A 275 1.74 -12.64 2.65
N VAL A 276 2.06 -11.36 2.76
CA VAL A 276 1.44 -10.42 3.70
C VAL A 276 0.44 -9.59 2.91
N ILE A 277 -0.85 -9.83 3.13
CA ILE A 277 -1.94 -9.08 2.50
C ILE A 277 -2.40 -7.99 3.45
N SER A 278 -2.19 -6.75 3.04
CA SER A 278 -2.41 -5.57 3.86
C SER A 278 -3.79 -4.98 3.60
N THR A 279 -4.68 -5.01 4.60
CA THR A 279 -6.04 -4.44 4.49
C THR A 279 -6.69 -4.16 5.84
N ASP A 280 -7.34 -3.00 5.93
CA ASP A 280 -8.36 -2.72 6.94
C ASP A 280 -9.74 -3.16 6.40
N PHE A 281 -10.70 -3.38 7.31
CA PHE A 281 -12.06 -3.83 7.01
C PHE A 281 -13.01 -2.63 6.84
N SER A 282 -14.20 -2.62 7.45
CA SER A 282 -15.18 -1.58 7.18
C SER A 282 -14.68 -0.19 7.57
N HIS A 283 -15.00 0.81 6.76
CA HIS A 283 -14.65 2.21 7.05
C HIS A 283 -15.90 3.02 7.40
N TYR A 284 -15.89 3.53 8.62
CA TYR A 284 -16.77 4.56 9.17
C TYR A 284 -18.24 4.23 9.50
N PRO A 285 -18.72 2.98 9.53
CA PRO A 285 -20.01 2.73 10.16
C PRO A 285 -19.91 2.89 11.70
N GLY A 286 -21.06 2.87 12.37
CA GLY A 286 -21.09 2.72 13.83
C GLY A 286 -20.53 1.37 14.28
N TYR A 287 -20.11 1.26 15.54
CA TYR A 287 -19.42 0.09 16.09
C TYR A 287 -20.14 -1.24 15.80
N GLU A 288 -21.44 -1.32 16.08
CA GLU A 288 -22.22 -2.54 15.93
C GLU A 288 -22.47 -2.88 14.45
N ASP A 289 -22.54 -1.87 13.58
CA ASP A 289 -22.61 -2.05 12.14
C ASP A 289 -21.28 -2.55 11.55
N ALA A 290 -20.14 -2.02 12.01
CA ALA A 290 -18.82 -2.54 11.67
C ALA A 290 -18.70 -4.02 12.04
N VAL A 291 -19.02 -4.38 13.29
CA VAL A 291 -18.96 -5.78 13.76
C VAL A 291 -19.74 -6.70 12.81
N ARG A 292 -20.97 -6.32 12.42
CA ARG A 292 -21.80 -7.11 11.51
C ARG A 292 -21.21 -7.20 10.10
N ALA A 293 -20.79 -6.08 9.52
CA ALA A 293 -20.24 -6.04 8.16
C ALA A 293 -18.89 -6.77 8.05
N ASP A 294 -18.05 -6.64 9.07
CA ASP A 294 -16.70 -7.19 9.08
C ASP A 294 -16.72 -8.70 9.27
N VAL A 295 -17.61 -9.23 10.12
CA VAL A 295 -17.79 -10.69 10.27
C VAL A 295 -18.19 -11.33 8.94
N LEU A 296 -19.15 -10.75 8.22
CA LEU A 296 -19.58 -11.24 6.90
C LEU A 296 -18.43 -11.21 5.89
N THR A 297 -17.69 -10.11 5.86
CA THR A 297 -16.51 -9.97 4.99
C THR A 297 -15.44 -11.02 5.34
N ALA A 298 -15.15 -11.23 6.61
CA ALA A 298 -14.17 -12.21 7.07
C ALA A 298 -14.61 -13.66 6.78
N ASP A 299 -15.90 -13.98 6.96
CA ASP A 299 -16.45 -15.29 6.57
C ASP A 299 -16.30 -15.54 5.07
N ALA A 300 -16.57 -14.53 4.25
CA ALA A 300 -16.43 -14.64 2.81
C ALA A 300 -14.96 -14.83 2.38
N ILE A 301 -14.00 -14.18 3.06
CA ILE A 301 -12.56 -14.44 2.86
C ILE A 301 -12.24 -15.89 3.26
N CYS A 302 -12.67 -16.32 4.45
CA CYS A 302 -12.38 -17.66 4.95
C CYS A 302 -12.99 -18.78 4.11
N SER A 303 -14.02 -18.49 3.30
CA SER A 303 -14.59 -19.44 2.34
C SER A 303 -13.68 -19.75 1.15
N ASN A 304 -12.56 -19.03 0.98
CA ASN A 304 -11.62 -19.18 -0.13
C ASN A 304 -12.29 -19.14 -1.52
N SER A 305 -13.38 -18.37 -1.65
CA SER A 305 -14.15 -18.26 -2.89
C SER A 305 -14.18 -16.80 -3.37
N PRO A 306 -13.46 -16.47 -4.48
CA PRO A 306 -13.45 -15.13 -5.06
C PRO A 306 -14.85 -14.61 -5.39
N GLU A 307 -15.72 -15.48 -5.89
CA GLU A 307 -17.11 -15.13 -6.21
C GLU A 307 -17.92 -14.81 -4.95
N ASN A 308 -17.85 -15.67 -3.92
CA ASN A 308 -18.56 -15.44 -2.66
C ASN A 308 -18.09 -14.14 -1.98
N PHE A 309 -16.79 -13.87 -2.00
CA PHE A 309 -16.19 -12.64 -1.48
C PHE A 309 -16.74 -11.39 -2.17
N LEU A 310 -16.70 -11.34 -3.51
CA LEU A 310 -17.23 -10.21 -4.28
C LEU A 310 -18.74 -10.02 -4.08
N ASN A 311 -19.49 -11.12 -4.06
CA ASN A 311 -20.93 -11.07 -3.85
C ASN A 311 -21.28 -10.57 -2.44
N THR A 312 -20.52 -10.97 -1.42
CA THR A 312 -20.74 -10.55 -0.03
C THR A 312 -20.47 -9.06 0.15
N ILE A 313 -19.37 -8.53 -0.39
CA ILE A 313 -19.06 -7.09 -0.34
C ILE A 313 -20.19 -6.29 -1.02
N ARG A 314 -20.51 -6.63 -2.28
CA ARG A 314 -21.55 -5.93 -3.05
C ARG A 314 -22.90 -5.93 -2.34
N LYS A 315 -23.33 -7.09 -1.82
CA LYS A 315 -24.59 -7.21 -1.08
C LYS A 315 -24.57 -6.40 0.22
N THR A 316 -23.43 -6.35 0.91
CA THR A 316 -23.33 -5.62 2.19
C THR A 316 -23.33 -4.12 1.97
N GLU A 317 -22.59 -3.62 0.99
CA GLU A 317 -22.58 -2.19 0.61
C GLU A 317 -23.95 -1.73 0.11
N ALA A 318 -24.69 -2.59 -0.62
CA ALA A 318 -26.03 -2.30 -1.10
C ALA A 318 -27.09 -2.17 0.01
N LYS A 319 -26.79 -2.56 1.26
CA LYS A 319 -27.72 -2.41 2.40
C LYS A 319 -27.92 -0.96 2.86
N GLY A 320 -27.06 -0.04 2.40
CA GLY A 320 -27.16 1.37 2.80
C GLY A 320 -26.85 1.61 4.28
N ILE A 321 -25.91 0.85 4.85
CA ILE A 321 -25.48 1.01 6.25
C ILE A 321 -24.98 2.45 6.46
N PRO A 322 -25.52 3.20 7.44
CA PRO A 322 -25.13 4.58 7.67
C PRO A 322 -23.62 4.73 7.91
N GLY A 323 -22.98 5.65 7.19
CA GLY A 323 -21.55 5.96 7.34
C GLY A 323 -20.59 4.98 6.67
N LEU A 324 -21.04 3.79 6.25
CA LEU A 324 -20.18 2.80 5.61
C LEU A 324 -19.68 3.30 4.24
N VAL A 325 -18.37 3.50 4.13
CA VAL A 325 -17.71 3.93 2.88
C VAL A 325 -17.25 2.73 2.03
N THR A 326 -16.73 1.70 2.68
CA THR A 326 -16.29 0.44 2.07
C THR A 326 -16.35 -0.66 3.11
N CYS A 327 -16.59 -1.90 2.70
CA CYS A 327 -16.47 -3.06 3.59
C CYS A 327 -15.02 -3.47 3.87
N ILE A 328 -14.08 -3.15 2.96
CA ILE A 328 -12.67 -3.53 3.05
C ILE A 328 -11.84 -2.71 2.05
N CYS A 329 -10.82 -2.00 2.53
CA CYS A 329 -10.03 -1.08 1.69
C CYS A 329 -9.14 -1.84 0.69
N GLY A 330 -8.62 -2.99 1.09
CA GLY A 330 -7.72 -3.85 0.33
C GLY A 330 -8.41 -4.96 -0.45
N TRP A 331 -9.67 -4.76 -0.88
CA TRP A 331 -10.47 -5.81 -1.52
C TRP A 331 -9.79 -6.43 -2.73
N THR A 332 -8.99 -5.67 -3.50
CA THR A 332 -8.27 -6.19 -4.67
C THR A 332 -7.08 -7.07 -4.29
N SER A 333 -6.37 -6.75 -3.21
CA SER A 333 -5.29 -7.58 -2.68
C SER A 333 -5.82 -8.89 -2.10
N VAL A 334 -6.93 -8.83 -1.36
CA VAL A 334 -7.61 -10.02 -0.84
C VAL A 334 -8.15 -10.88 -1.99
N LEU A 335 -8.83 -10.28 -2.98
CA LEU A 335 -9.33 -11.01 -4.14
C LEU A 335 -8.21 -11.70 -4.93
N THR A 336 -7.06 -11.04 -5.05
CA THR A 336 -5.87 -11.61 -5.69
C THR A 336 -5.40 -12.86 -4.94
N LEU A 337 -5.29 -12.79 -3.61
CA LEU A 337 -4.95 -13.96 -2.80
C LEU A 337 -5.96 -15.09 -3.01
N LEU A 338 -7.28 -14.80 -2.96
CA LEU A 338 -8.31 -15.82 -3.15
C LEU A 338 -8.21 -16.52 -4.52
N HIS A 339 -7.91 -15.77 -5.59
CA HIS A 339 -7.66 -16.38 -6.91
C HIS A 339 -6.37 -17.21 -6.97
N MET A 340 -5.37 -16.91 -6.13
CA MET A 340 -4.15 -17.72 -6.05
C MET A 340 -4.43 -19.06 -5.35
N THR A 341 -5.37 -19.09 -4.40
CA THR A 341 -5.60 -20.22 -3.49
C THR A 341 -6.87 -21.02 -3.77
N GLU A 342 -7.82 -20.53 -4.56
CA GLU A 342 -9.14 -21.17 -4.76
C GLU A 342 -9.06 -22.64 -5.21
N ASP A 343 -8.07 -22.99 -6.04
CA ASP A 343 -7.88 -24.35 -6.55
C ASP A 343 -6.77 -25.13 -5.84
N LEU A 344 -6.13 -24.56 -4.81
CA LEU A 344 -5.01 -25.21 -4.13
C LEU A 344 -5.52 -26.13 -3.02
N PRO A 345 -5.19 -27.44 -3.04
CA PRO A 345 -5.68 -28.38 -2.05
C PRO A 345 -5.09 -28.09 -0.67
N GLY A 346 -5.89 -28.27 0.38
CA GLY A 346 -5.45 -28.16 1.77
C GLY A 346 -5.15 -26.75 2.26
N ILE A 347 -5.55 -25.70 1.52
CA ILE A 347 -5.55 -24.32 2.01
C ILE A 347 -6.67 -24.14 3.04
N GLU A 348 -6.32 -23.56 4.19
CA GLU A 348 -7.27 -23.19 5.25
C GLU A 348 -7.02 -21.77 5.71
N TYR A 349 -8.11 -21.03 5.93
CA TYR A 349 -8.10 -19.65 6.42
C TYR A 349 -8.61 -19.61 7.85
N HIS A 350 -7.84 -19.00 8.74
CA HIS A 350 -8.09 -18.99 10.18
C HIS A 350 -8.24 -17.56 10.68
N LYS A 351 -9.42 -17.21 11.20
CA LYS A 351 -9.62 -15.94 11.89
C LYS A 351 -8.86 -15.97 13.21
N ILE A 352 -7.98 -14.99 13.41
CA ILE A 352 -7.10 -14.94 14.60
C ILE A 352 -7.65 -13.97 15.65
N GLN A 353 -7.93 -12.74 15.21
CA GLN A 353 -8.41 -11.67 16.07
C GLN A 353 -9.25 -10.67 15.26
N TYR A 354 -10.29 -10.14 15.88
CA TYR A 354 -11.04 -8.99 15.38
C TYR A 354 -11.08 -7.90 16.44
N ARG A 355 -10.88 -6.65 16.01
CA ARG A 355 -11.16 -5.43 16.77
C ARG A 355 -11.61 -4.35 15.80
N ASN A 356 -12.06 -3.22 16.30
CA ASN A 356 -12.17 -2.00 15.52
C ASN A 356 -11.57 -0.81 16.26
N SER A 357 -11.47 0.34 15.59
CA SER A 357 -10.85 1.55 16.16
C SER A 357 -11.51 2.00 17.45
N GLY A 358 -12.81 1.73 17.65
CA GLY A 358 -13.55 2.06 18.88
C GLY A 358 -13.15 1.21 20.10
N ASP A 359 -12.32 0.17 19.92
CA ASP A 359 -11.69 -0.57 21.01
C ASP A 359 -10.37 0.06 21.47
N SER A 360 -9.89 1.11 20.79
CA SER A 360 -8.72 1.89 21.19
C SER A 360 -9.14 2.99 22.16
N PRO A 361 -8.31 3.35 23.16
CA PRO A 361 -8.58 4.51 24.02
C PRO A 361 -8.61 5.84 23.26
N TYR A 362 -8.14 5.87 22.00
CA TYR A 362 -8.17 7.04 21.13
C TYR A 362 -9.35 7.04 20.14
N GLY A 363 -10.18 5.99 20.12
CA GLY A 363 -11.23 5.80 19.13
C GLY A 363 -12.63 6.16 19.62
N GLU A 364 -13.43 6.73 18.71
CA GLU A 364 -14.86 6.93 18.89
C GLU A 364 -15.63 5.67 18.47
N ARG A 365 -16.89 5.51 18.92
CA ARG A 365 -17.71 4.31 18.64
C ARG A 365 -18.82 4.53 17.61
N ASP A 366 -19.15 5.77 17.29
CA ASP A 366 -20.16 6.13 16.27
C ASP A 366 -19.60 6.10 14.85
N ARG A 367 -18.26 6.08 14.71
CA ARG A 367 -17.57 6.01 13.43
C ARG A 367 -16.24 5.26 13.57
N VAL A 368 -16.22 3.98 13.21
CA VAL A 368 -15.06 3.10 13.42
C VAL A 368 -14.42 2.59 12.14
N VAL A 369 -13.20 2.07 12.24
CA VAL A 369 -12.56 1.24 11.21
C VAL A 369 -12.33 -0.17 11.74
N GLY A 370 -12.75 -1.19 10.97
CA GLY A 370 -12.60 -2.59 11.33
C GLY A 370 -11.20 -3.16 11.08
N TYR A 371 -10.74 -4.08 11.93
CA TYR A 371 -9.43 -4.74 11.82
C TYR A 371 -9.56 -6.24 12.07
N TYR A 372 -9.13 -7.05 11.11
CA TYR A 372 -9.05 -8.50 11.23
C TYR A 372 -7.62 -8.99 11.00
N ALA A 373 -7.20 -9.93 11.84
CA ALA A 373 -6.05 -10.78 11.61
C ALA A 373 -6.52 -12.14 11.10
N ILE A 374 -6.01 -12.59 9.96
CA ILE A 374 -6.32 -13.91 9.38
C ILE A 374 -5.01 -14.58 8.97
N ALA A 375 -4.84 -15.87 9.30
CA ALA A 375 -3.72 -16.68 8.83
C ALA A 375 -4.19 -17.69 7.78
N VAL A 376 -3.34 -17.96 6.79
CA VAL A 376 -3.61 -18.93 5.72
C VAL A 376 -2.55 -20.01 5.77
N THR A 377 -2.98 -21.24 6.01
CA THR A 377 -2.11 -22.41 6.12
C THR A 377 -2.34 -23.36 4.97
N THR A 378 -1.30 -24.08 4.57
CA THR A 378 -1.47 -25.36 3.89
C THR A 378 -1.28 -26.51 4.87
N LYS A 379 -2.21 -27.46 4.85
CA LYS A 379 -1.98 -28.78 5.46
C LYS A 379 -0.71 -29.38 4.90
N ALA A 380 0.12 -29.96 5.76
CA ALA A 380 1.20 -30.80 5.30
C ALA A 380 0.59 -31.95 4.50
N GLY A 381 0.88 -32.02 3.20
CA GLY A 381 0.56 -33.20 2.43
C GLY A 381 1.31 -34.38 3.04
N THR A 382 0.62 -35.51 3.24
CA THR A 382 1.25 -36.82 3.41
C THR A 382 2.02 -37.13 2.14
N SER A 383 3.24 -36.59 2.01
CA SER A 383 4.17 -36.90 0.92
C SER A 383 5.27 -37.83 1.42
N ASP A 384 4.86 -38.94 2.04
CA ASP A 384 5.66 -40.17 2.09
C ASP A 384 5.09 -41.12 1.05
N ASN A 385 5.37 -40.83 -0.22
CA ASN A 385 5.36 -41.85 -1.26
C ASN A 385 6.61 -41.66 -2.11
N LYS A 386 7.74 -42.01 -1.49
CA LYS A 386 8.96 -42.30 -2.21
C LYS A 386 8.71 -43.60 -2.98
N PRO A 387 8.84 -43.66 -4.30
CA PRO A 387 8.86 -44.94 -4.99
C PRO A 387 10.06 -45.71 -4.47
N SER A 388 9.84 -46.85 -3.83
CA SER A 388 10.91 -47.79 -3.52
C SER A 388 11.54 -48.21 -4.84
N ALA A 389 12.80 -47.82 -5.06
CA ALA A 389 13.63 -48.44 -6.07
C ALA A 389 13.69 -49.93 -5.76
N LYS A 390 13.07 -50.76 -6.59
CA LYS A 390 13.34 -52.20 -6.60
C LYS A 390 14.74 -52.37 -7.16
N GLU A 391 15.68 -52.71 -6.29
CA GLU A 391 16.98 -53.26 -6.68
C GLU A 391 16.75 -54.53 -7.50
N SER A 392 17.37 -54.55 -8.68
CA SER A 392 17.53 -55.72 -9.53
C SER A 392 18.51 -56.68 -8.89
N SER A 393 18.03 -57.81 -8.37
CA SER A 393 18.86 -58.97 -8.09
C SER A 393 19.10 -59.74 -9.38
N ASN A 394 20.36 -59.74 -9.83
CA ASN A 394 20.87 -60.70 -10.81
C ASN A 394 20.73 -62.11 -10.24
N GLU A 395 19.98 -62.98 -10.92
CA GLU A 395 20.12 -64.43 -10.78
C GLU A 395 20.83 -64.97 -12.03
N GLU A 396 22.07 -65.39 -11.80
CA GLU A 396 22.86 -66.26 -12.67
C GLU A 396 22.77 -67.67 -12.09
N PHE A 397 22.14 -68.62 -12.80
CA PHE A 397 22.46 -70.06 -12.72
C PHE A 397 21.79 -70.84 -13.87
N SER A 398 22.59 -71.23 -14.87
CA SER A 398 23.03 -72.61 -15.15
C SER A 398 22.03 -73.49 -15.94
N LEU A 399 22.33 -73.65 -17.23
CA LEU A 399 21.83 -74.71 -18.09
C LEU A 399 22.61 -76.00 -17.82
N THR A 400 21.95 -77.11 -17.51
CA THR A 400 22.42 -78.46 -17.89
C THR A 400 21.26 -79.43 -18.08
N ALA A 401 21.31 -80.09 -19.26
CA ALA A 401 20.71 -81.36 -19.71
C ALA A 401 19.18 -81.53 -19.71
#